data_AF-A0A2A8UZN7-F1
#
_entry.id   AF-A0A2A8UZN7-F1
#
_cell.length_a   1.000
_cell.length_b   1.000
_cell.length_c   1.000
_cell.angle_alpha   90.00
_cell.angle_beta   90.00
_cell.angle_gamma   90.00
#
_symmetry.space_group_name_H-M   'P 1'
#
loop_
_entity.id
_entity.type
_entity.pdbx_description
1 polymer ?
#
loop_
_entity_poly.entity_id
_entity_poly.type
_entity_poly.pdbx_seq_one_letter_code
_entity_poly.pdbx_strand_id
1 'polypeptide(L)'
;MISLLWKLWDTYSKDEFQERMLQQAIQDKEYLQILESKEWKIPLHLYRINLTTATKMKIDILKKMIMHTMLNMEITSLEQLSEFLHVDSLFIYDIVSEMHDTRVIEEQEGVYCLTQSGIEQYKAGMILSNPIQEEFPFTYSAFNKEVVPSEKTNMNNVLIQENWEIDTYRYEPESESLEGKLFDEALLRQFIRQSGREFERGGNEKIISKIEPTELKDGQYVKYAKCIEYQLYDMLDDKVYARVWNGALGRWDERFEEEINKLESEQWKVQYDEAIIQNFPERYEYLRKMWKAPNKKGKKNVLHILRGKDIRDKFLNSFTETKRKMLMVSPWISSHVVDREMLVRLQNFAKQNKTLYISWGIAKNRNNEDRLPSVELLEQLKGIKHADGTQAVFVRWFGNQHNKEIVVDSKYHLLGSFNWLSYRGEYDIRHESVVMVNDEKVITDTTEYIEEKFIRALEKELNDFLLMRYSNVEEIQMLNWMKELVLLDSSFEKRKQISDKFVTFLRENQKEEVLHKIACLWARYNAEDFGVRLYLSELLKQEKLDLAKEYISLCLKHIPTSVMWDRSPELQDYKDWMTEQMNSQKVKKTKVKATGKGKGRPRVKK
;
A
#
# COMPACT_ATOMS: atom_id res chain seq x y z
N MET A 1 7.09 -24.21 5.53
CA MET A 1 6.89 -22.79 5.92
C MET A 1 5.41 -22.42 6.06
N ILE A 2 4.50 -23.02 5.28
CA ILE A 2 3.03 -22.78 5.35
C ILE A 2 2.40 -23.27 6.69
N SER A 3 2.91 -24.34 7.31
CA SER A 3 2.37 -24.84 8.60
C SER A 3 2.78 -24.03 9.83
N LEU A 4 3.84 -23.21 9.75
CA LEU A 4 4.28 -22.37 10.88
C LEU A 4 3.45 -21.09 11.02
N LEU A 5 2.80 -20.65 9.94
CA LEU A 5 2.05 -19.38 9.94
C LEU A 5 0.72 -19.46 10.68
N TRP A 6 0.18 -20.67 10.88
CA TRP A 6 -1.13 -20.87 11.50
C TRP A 6 -1.08 -20.78 13.03
N LYS A 7 0.02 -21.21 13.65
CA LYS A 7 0.19 -21.17 15.12
C LYS A 7 0.39 -19.77 15.72
N LEU A 8 0.62 -18.76 14.89
CA LEU A 8 0.81 -17.36 15.30
C LEU A 8 -0.48 -16.53 15.23
N TRP A 9 -1.60 -17.13 14.87
CA TRP A 9 -2.85 -16.44 14.57
C TRP A 9 -3.65 -16.02 15.81
N ASP A 10 -3.53 -16.78 16.91
CA ASP A 10 -4.13 -16.42 18.21
C ASP A 10 -3.48 -15.18 18.87
N THR A 11 -2.40 -14.65 18.27
CA THR A 11 -1.58 -13.55 18.83
C THR A 11 -1.68 -12.21 18.12
N TYR A 12 -2.43 -12.09 17.01
CA TYR A 12 -2.55 -10.83 16.26
C TYR A 12 -3.86 -10.09 16.55
N SER A 13 -3.80 -8.77 16.61
CA SER A 13 -4.99 -7.92 16.58
C SER A 13 -5.68 -7.97 15.21
N LYS A 14 -6.97 -7.64 15.14
CA LYS A 14 -7.77 -7.63 13.90
C LYS A 14 -7.11 -6.80 12.78
N ASP A 15 -6.51 -5.68 13.15
CA ASP A 15 -5.88 -4.73 12.23
C ASP A 15 -4.57 -5.29 11.64
N GLU A 16 -3.74 -5.93 12.46
CA GLU A 16 -2.49 -6.58 12.00
C GLU A 16 -2.76 -7.73 11.02
N PHE A 17 -3.85 -8.47 11.21
CA PHE A 17 -4.24 -9.53 10.29
C PHE A 17 -4.64 -8.97 8.92
N GLN A 18 -5.49 -7.93 8.90
CA GLN A 18 -5.92 -7.29 7.65
C GLN A 18 -4.73 -6.67 6.92
N GLU A 19 -3.82 -6.00 7.63
CA GLU A 19 -2.59 -5.47 7.04
C GLU A 19 -1.72 -6.57 6.41
N ARG A 20 -1.56 -7.70 7.11
CA ARG A 20 -0.77 -8.83 6.60
C ARG A 20 -1.41 -9.50 5.39
N MET A 21 -2.73 -9.66 5.36
CA MET A 21 -3.44 -10.22 4.19
C MET A 21 -3.32 -9.29 2.98
N LEU A 22 -3.40 -7.98 3.21
CA LEU A 22 -3.19 -6.97 2.18
C LEU A 22 -1.79 -7.09 1.54
N GLN A 23 -0.74 -7.22 2.36
CA GLN A 23 0.64 -7.40 1.87
C GLN A 23 0.78 -8.67 1.02
N GLN A 24 0.15 -9.78 1.47
CA GLN A 24 0.16 -11.03 0.70
C GLN A 24 -0.65 -10.96 -0.60
N ALA A 25 -1.75 -10.20 -0.61
CA ALA A 25 -2.55 -9.98 -1.83
C ALA A 25 -1.69 -9.35 -2.92
N ILE A 26 -0.85 -8.39 -2.55
CA ILE A 26 0.03 -7.64 -3.44
C ILE A 26 1.30 -8.42 -3.84
N GLN A 27 1.70 -9.46 -3.09
CA GLN A 27 2.89 -10.28 -3.39
C GLN A 27 4.18 -9.46 -3.58
N ASP A 28 4.37 -8.41 -2.77
CA ASP A 28 5.50 -7.46 -2.86
C ASP A 28 5.62 -6.71 -4.22
N LYS A 29 4.57 -6.74 -5.05
CA LYS A 29 4.53 -6.01 -6.32
C LYS A 29 4.20 -4.54 -6.05
N GLU A 30 5.23 -3.71 -6.13
CA GLU A 30 5.13 -2.25 -5.95
C GLU A 30 4.32 -1.52 -7.04
N TYR A 31 3.68 -2.23 -7.97
CA TYR A 31 2.88 -1.66 -9.05
C TYR A 31 1.39 -2.03 -8.98
N LEU A 32 0.96 -2.72 -7.92
CA LEU A 32 -0.44 -3.06 -7.70
C LEU A 32 -1.11 -2.05 -6.75
N GLN A 33 -2.14 -1.37 -7.22
CA GLN A 33 -2.98 -0.50 -6.40
C GLN A 33 -4.17 -1.28 -5.86
N ILE A 34 -4.61 -0.99 -4.63
CA ILE A 34 -5.85 -1.54 -4.08
C ILE A 34 -6.96 -0.54 -4.40
N LEU A 35 -8.01 -1.01 -5.07
CA LEU A 35 -9.21 -0.22 -5.37
C LEU A 35 -10.25 -0.36 -4.29
N GLU A 36 -10.50 -1.59 -3.83
CA GLU A 36 -11.53 -1.90 -2.83
C GLU A 36 -11.16 -3.17 -2.04
N SER A 37 -11.69 -3.28 -0.82
CA SER A 37 -11.67 -4.49 -0.01
C SER A 37 -13.10 -4.82 0.42
N LYS A 38 -13.54 -6.06 0.20
CA LYS A 38 -14.86 -6.55 0.60
C LYS A 38 -14.72 -7.78 1.51
N GLU A 39 -15.67 -7.91 2.42
CA GLU A 39 -15.82 -9.10 3.25
C GLU A 39 -17.17 -9.75 2.95
N TRP A 40 -17.18 -11.05 2.71
CA TRP A 40 -18.40 -11.82 2.51
C TRP A 40 -18.26 -13.20 3.14
N LYS A 41 -19.37 -13.91 3.33
CA LYS A 41 -19.40 -15.23 3.98
C LYS A 41 -19.86 -16.34 3.06
N ILE A 42 -19.36 -17.55 3.31
CA ILE A 42 -19.87 -18.79 2.73
C ILE A 42 -20.36 -19.73 3.83
N PRO A 43 -21.52 -20.38 3.64
CA PRO A 43 -22.04 -21.36 4.59
C PRO A 43 -21.21 -22.64 4.60
N LEU A 44 -21.07 -23.18 5.80
CA LEU A 44 -20.41 -24.43 6.13
C LEU A 44 -21.42 -25.33 6.83
N HIS A 45 -21.68 -26.49 6.23
CA HIS A 45 -22.66 -27.44 6.75
C HIS A 45 -21.96 -28.57 7.49
N LEU A 46 -22.47 -28.91 8.66
CA LEU A 46 -21.97 -30.03 9.47
C LEU A 46 -22.75 -31.30 9.12
N TYR A 47 -22.09 -32.27 8.50
CA TYR A 47 -22.66 -33.58 8.20
C TYR A 47 -22.10 -34.66 9.13
N ARG A 48 -22.83 -35.78 9.25
CA ARG A 48 -22.40 -36.96 9.99
C ARG A 48 -22.51 -38.20 9.11
N ILE A 49 -21.52 -39.08 9.17
CA ILE A 49 -21.50 -40.36 8.48
C ILE A 49 -21.33 -41.50 9.47
N ASN A 50 -22.00 -42.61 9.22
CA ASN A 50 -21.87 -43.81 10.03
C ASN A 50 -20.71 -44.66 9.51
N LEU A 51 -19.76 -44.95 10.39
CA LEU A 51 -18.57 -45.74 10.10
C LEU A 51 -18.56 -46.98 10.98
N THR A 52 -18.11 -48.09 10.42
CA THR A 52 -17.63 -49.21 11.22
C THR A 52 -16.11 -49.12 11.29
N THR A 53 -15.59 -49.06 12.52
CA THR A 53 -14.15 -48.99 12.76
C THR A 53 -13.69 -50.14 13.64
N ALA A 54 -12.43 -50.54 13.46
CA ALA A 54 -11.76 -51.50 14.32
C ALA A 54 -10.39 -50.94 14.67
N THR A 55 -9.94 -51.17 15.90
CA THR A 55 -8.63 -50.70 16.35
C THR A 55 -7.62 -51.81 16.18
N LYS A 56 -6.58 -51.56 15.40
CA LYS A 56 -5.42 -52.45 15.26
C LYS A 56 -4.50 -52.24 16.44
N MET A 57 -4.32 -53.29 17.22
CA MET A 57 -3.55 -53.31 18.46
C MET A 57 -2.43 -54.34 18.33
N LYS A 58 -1.35 -54.13 19.07
CA LYS A 58 -0.28 -55.14 19.17
C LYS A 58 -0.83 -56.38 19.87
N ILE A 59 -0.56 -57.56 19.32
CA ILE A 59 -1.00 -58.82 19.95
C ILE A 59 -0.34 -58.91 21.32
N ASP A 60 -1.15 -59.10 22.36
CA ASP A 60 -0.63 -59.36 23.70
C ASP A 60 0.07 -60.72 23.76
N ILE A 61 0.91 -60.92 24.78
CA ILE A 61 1.73 -62.14 24.87
C ILE A 61 0.86 -63.39 24.93
N LEU A 62 -0.28 -63.33 25.60
CA LEU A 62 -1.14 -64.48 25.83
C LEU A 62 -1.92 -64.89 24.57
N LYS A 63 -2.56 -63.94 23.87
CA LYS A 63 -3.16 -64.14 22.54
C LYS A 63 -2.12 -64.67 21.56
N LYS A 64 -0.90 -64.14 21.60
CA LYS A 64 0.20 -64.64 20.76
C LYS A 64 0.55 -66.10 21.08
N MET A 65 0.64 -66.47 22.35
CA MET A 65 0.92 -67.85 22.77
C MET A 65 -0.22 -68.81 22.37
N ILE A 66 -1.48 -68.40 22.53
CA ILE A 66 -2.66 -69.15 22.10
C ILE A 66 -2.61 -69.41 20.59
N MET A 67 -2.45 -68.35 19.79
CA MET A 67 -2.36 -68.44 18.33
C MET A 67 -1.17 -69.30 17.89
N HIS A 68 -0.01 -69.15 18.54
CA HIS A 68 1.17 -69.98 18.25
C HIS A 68 0.92 -71.45 18.55
N THR A 69 0.22 -71.75 19.65
CA THR A 69 -0.08 -73.13 20.04
C THR A 69 -1.04 -73.77 19.03
N MET A 70 -2.13 -73.08 18.66
CA MET A 70 -3.09 -73.57 17.65
C MET A 70 -2.50 -73.72 16.24
N LEU A 71 -1.38 -73.06 15.93
CA LEU A 71 -0.65 -73.23 14.67
C LEU A 71 0.26 -74.46 14.64
N ASN A 72 0.73 -74.93 15.80
CA ASN A 72 1.75 -75.97 15.89
C ASN A 72 1.24 -77.26 16.55
N MET A 73 0.03 -77.26 17.10
CA MET A 73 -0.57 -78.37 17.81
C MET A 73 -2.09 -78.38 17.61
N GLU A 74 -2.68 -79.57 17.48
CA GLU A 74 -4.13 -79.74 17.44
C GLU A 74 -4.73 -79.55 18.84
N ILE A 75 -5.62 -78.56 18.96
CA ILE A 75 -6.31 -78.23 20.21
C ILE A 75 -7.75 -78.72 20.11
N THR A 76 -8.09 -79.73 20.89
CA THR A 76 -9.42 -80.36 20.92
C THR A 76 -10.26 -79.94 22.13
N SER A 77 -9.64 -79.34 23.15
CA SER A 77 -10.35 -78.73 24.28
C SER A 77 -9.63 -77.50 24.83
N LEU A 78 -10.38 -76.62 25.49
CA LEU A 78 -9.82 -75.41 26.11
C LEU A 78 -9.03 -75.72 27.39
N GLU A 79 -9.34 -76.83 28.08
CA GLU A 79 -8.55 -77.35 29.20
C GLU A 79 -7.14 -77.76 28.75
N GLN A 80 -7.04 -78.42 27.58
CA GLN A 80 -5.75 -78.79 26.99
C GLN A 80 -4.87 -77.56 26.74
N LEU A 81 -5.47 -76.47 26.27
CA LEU A 81 -4.79 -75.21 26.02
C LEU A 81 -4.38 -74.50 27.32
N SER A 82 -5.24 -74.53 28.35
CA SER A 82 -4.98 -74.01 29.69
C SER A 82 -3.82 -74.73 30.39
N GLU A 83 -3.81 -76.07 30.34
CA GLU A 83 -2.71 -76.88 30.88
C GLU A 83 -1.39 -76.59 30.17
N PHE A 84 -1.39 -76.51 28.83
CA PHE A 84 -0.18 -76.29 28.03
C PHE A 84 0.43 -74.90 28.26
N LEU A 85 -0.42 -73.87 28.39
CA LEU A 85 0.02 -72.49 28.61
C LEU A 85 0.28 -72.17 30.10
N HIS A 86 -0.11 -73.06 31.02
CA HIS A 86 -0.08 -72.84 32.46
C HIS A 86 -0.83 -71.57 32.89
N VAL A 87 -1.98 -71.31 32.27
CA VAL A 87 -2.86 -70.17 32.54
C VAL A 87 -4.23 -70.67 32.99
N ASP A 88 -4.87 -69.97 33.92
CA ASP A 88 -6.21 -70.30 34.43
C ASP A 88 -7.22 -70.52 33.28
N SER A 89 -8.02 -71.57 33.39
CA SER A 89 -8.96 -72.00 32.36
C SER A 89 -10.05 -70.97 32.05
N LEU A 90 -10.48 -70.19 33.05
CA LEU A 90 -11.46 -69.12 32.83
C LEU A 90 -10.87 -67.99 31.97
N PHE A 91 -9.58 -67.67 32.18
CA PHE A 91 -8.87 -66.67 31.38
C PHE A 91 -8.68 -67.12 29.92
N ILE A 92 -8.37 -68.40 29.71
CA ILE A 92 -8.28 -68.98 28.36
C ILE A 92 -9.65 -68.98 27.68
N TYR A 93 -10.72 -69.34 28.39
CA TYR A 93 -12.07 -69.31 27.87
C TYR A 93 -12.46 -67.90 27.40
N ASP A 94 -12.25 -66.89 28.23
CA ASP A 94 -12.60 -65.50 27.91
C ASP A 94 -11.86 -65.01 26.65
N ILE A 95 -10.56 -65.30 26.54
CA ILE A 95 -9.74 -64.87 25.40
C ILE A 95 -10.11 -65.64 24.13
N VAL A 96 -10.31 -66.97 24.21
CA VAL A 96 -10.68 -67.77 23.03
C VAL A 96 -12.09 -67.41 22.57
N SER A 97 -13.02 -67.13 23.49
CA SER A 97 -14.36 -66.62 23.15
C SER A 97 -14.27 -65.28 22.43
N GLU A 98 -13.47 -64.32 22.92
CA GLU A 98 -13.24 -63.03 22.25
C GLU A 98 -12.64 -63.21 20.84
N MET A 99 -11.67 -64.12 20.71
CA MET A 99 -11.00 -64.43 19.43
C MET A 99 -11.91 -65.19 18.46
N HIS A 100 -12.87 -65.96 18.96
CA HIS A 100 -13.90 -66.60 18.16
C HIS A 100 -14.93 -65.57 17.65
N ASP A 101 -15.38 -64.66 18.51
CA ASP A 101 -16.31 -63.58 18.14
C ASP A 101 -15.73 -62.62 17.08
N THR A 102 -14.42 -62.36 17.15
CA THR A 102 -13.67 -61.57 16.15
C THR A 102 -13.28 -62.36 14.91
N ARG A 103 -13.65 -63.64 14.81
CA ARG A 103 -13.30 -64.57 13.70
C ARG A 103 -11.81 -64.74 13.49
N VAL A 104 -11.02 -64.60 14.54
CA VAL A 104 -9.58 -64.90 14.56
C VAL A 104 -9.35 -66.41 14.71
N ILE A 105 -10.21 -67.07 15.50
CA ILE A 105 -10.27 -68.52 15.71
C ILE A 105 -11.61 -69.04 15.21
N GLU A 106 -11.64 -70.26 14.71
CA GLU A 106 -12.86 -71.03 14.42
C GLU A 106 -12.72 -72.47 14.93
N GLU A 107 -13.85 -73.16 15.11
CA GLU A 107 -13.89 -74.58 15.45
C GLU A 107 -14.33 -75.37 14.22
N GLN A 108 -13.44 -76.22 13.70
CA GLN A 108 -13.72 -77.12 12.58
C GLN A 108 -13.54 -78.57 13.03
N GLU A 109 -14.57 -79.40 12.83
CA GLU A 109 -14.56 -80.83 13.17
C GLU A 109 -14.12 -81.12 14.63
N GLY A 110 -14.42 -80.21 15.57
CA GLY A 110 -14.06 -80.35 16.98
C GLY A 110 -12.61 -79.94 17.33
N VAL A 111 -11.92 -79.26 16.42
CA VAL A 111 -10.56 -78.72 16.62
C VAL A 111 -10.59 -77.20 16.50
N TYR A 112 -9.99 -76.50 17.46
CA TYR A 112 -9.80 -75.05 17.41
C TYR A 112 -8.62 -74.70 16.51
N CYS A 113 -8.86 -73.92 15.45
CA CYS A 113 -7.84 -73.49 14.51
C CYS A 113 -7.93 -71.99 14.22
N LEU A 114 -6.81 -71.39 13.77
CA LEU A 114 -6.82 -70.01 13.30
C LEU A 114 -7.47 -69.93 11.94
N THR A 115 -8.36 -68.95 11.76
CA THR A 115 -8.87 -68.61 10.42
C THR A 115 -7.73 -68.04 9.56
N GLN A 116 -7.92 -67.97 8.24
CA GLN A 116 -6.95 -67.32 7.34
C GLN A 116 -6.61 -65.88 7.79
N SER A 117 -7.60 -65.13 8.28
CA SER A 117 -7.38 -63.79 8.83
C SER A 117 -6.59 -63.83 10.13
N GLY A 118 -6.87 -64.80 11.02
CA GLY A 118 -6.11 -65.01 12.26
C GLY A 118 -4.63 -65.32 12.00
N ILE A 119 -4.32 -66.13 10.98
CA ILE A 119 -2.95 -66.45 10.57
C ILE A 119 -2.21 -65.19 10.08
N GLU A 120 -2.88 -64.36 9.28
CA GLU A 120 -2.30 -63.10 8.77
C GLU A 120 -2.06 -62.09 9.90
N GLN A 121 -3.03 -61.93 10.82
CA GLN A 121 -2.91 -61.09 12.01
C GLN A 121 -1.75 -61.55 12.92
N TYR A 122 -1.64 -62.86 13.17
CA TYR A 122 -0.53 -63.46 13.93
C TYR A 122 0.83 -63.14 13.32
N LYS A 123 1.00 -63.37 12.00
CA LYS A 123 2.24 -63.09 11.28
C LYS A 123 2.61 -61.60 11.31
N ALA A 124 1.61 -60.72 11.21
CA ALA A 124 1.80 -59.28 11.30
C ALA A 124 2.10 -58.77 12.73
N GLY A 125 1.86 -59.61 13.76
CA GLY A 125 2.03 -59.23 15.17
C GLY A 125 0.97 -58.24 15.66
N MET A 126 -0.15 -58.10 14.96
CA MET A 126 -1.22 -57.14 15.23
C MET A 126 -2.59 -57.83 15.18
N ILE A 127 -3.49 -57.49 16.11
CA ILE A 127 -4.89 -57.98 16.16
C ILE A 127 -5.89 -56.82 16.04
N LEU A 128 -7.03 -57.06 15.41
CA LEU A 128 -8.12 -56.10 15.32
C LEU A 128 -9.08 -56.23 16.51
N SER A 129 -9.51 -55.10 17.08
CA SER A 129 -10.59 -55.07 18.06
C SER A 129 -11.92 -55.46 17.43
N ASN A 130 -12.91 -55.75 18.27
CA ASN A 130 -14.31 -55.81 17.85
C ASN A 130 -14.69 -54.58 17.03
N PRO A 131 -15.37 -54.74 15.88
CA PRO A 131 -15.90 -53.63 15.11
C PRO A 131 -16.89 -52.81 15.94
N ILE A 132 -16.71 -51.49 15.94
CA ILE A 132 -17.59 -50.54 16.63
C ILE A 132 -18.22 -49.63 15.58
N GLN A 133 -19.53 -49.44 15.69
CA GLN A 133 -20.25 -48.41 14.92
C GLN A 133 -20.07 -47.05 15.59
N GLU A 134 -19.69 -46.04 14.81
CA GLU A 134 -19.54 -44.67 15.29
C GLU A 134 -19.95 -43.64 14.24
N GLU A 135 -20.36 -42.47 14.73
CA GLU A 135 -20.65 -41.31 13.90
C GLU A 135 -19.42 -40.43 13.73
N PHE A 136 -19.10 -40.08 12.49
CA PHE A 136 -18.01 -39.16 12.16
C PHE A 136 -18.57 -37.83 11.65
N PRO A 137 -18.41 -36.73 12.40
CA PRO A 137 -18.81 -35.41 11.94
C PRO A 137 -17.74 -34.80 11.02
N PHE A 138 -18.16 -34.23 9.90
CA PHE A 138 -17.30 -33.42 9.03
C PHE A 138 -18.02 -32.17 8.55
N THR A 139 -17.25 -31.12 8.26
CA THR A 139 -17.78 -29.85 7.78
C THR A 139 -17.51 -29.71 6.29
N TYR A 140 -18.54 -29.42 5.50
CA TYR A 140 -18.43 -29.29 4.05
C TYR A 140 -18.87 -27.91 3.60
N SER A 141 -18.20 -27.40 2.56
CA SER A 141 -18.60 -26.17 1.89
C SER A 141 -19.01 -26.49 0.45
N ALA A 142 -20.27 -26.21 0.11
CA ALA A 142 -20.78 -26.41 -1.25
C ALA A 142 -20.05 -25.52 -2.26
N PHE A 143 -19.68 -24.31 -1.85
CA PHE A 143 -18.89 -23.38 -2.64
C PHE A 143 -17.48 -23.91 -2.90
N ASN A 144 -16.85 -24.50 -1.87
CA ASN A 144 -15.51 -25.06 -2.05
C ASN A 144 -15.50 -26.43 -2.71
N LYS A 145 -16.64 -27.15 -2.75
CA LYS A 145 -16.71 -28.57 -3.15
C LYS A 145 -15.70 -29.45 -2.39
N GLU A 146 -15.38 -29.06 -1.15
CA GLU A 146 -14.32 -29.66 -0.32
C GLU A 146 -14.73 -29.69 1.15
N VAL A 147 -14.20 -30.67 1.90
CA VAL A 147 -14.32 -30.74 3.35
C VAL A 147 -13.37 -29.74 4.01
N VAL A 148 -13.88 -28.98 4.96
CA VAL A 148 -13.10 -28.02 5.74
C VAL A 148 -12.34 -28.77 6.85
N PRO A 149 -11.01 -28.60 6.96
CA PRO A 149 -10.22 -29.24 8.01
C PRO A 149 -10.73 -28.92 9.41
N SER A 150 -10.80 -29.94 10.28
CA SER A 150 -11.36 -29.83 11.62
C SER A 150 -10.59 -28.88 12.55
N GLU A 151 -9.28 -28.73 12.35
CA GLU A 151 -8.47 -27.72 13.04
C GLU A 151 -9.00 -26.30 12.79
N LYS A 152 -9.50 -26.05 11.57
CA LYS A 152 -10.04 -24.75 11.16
C LYS A 152 -11.46 -24.53 11.67
N THR A 153 -12.25 -25.57 11.91
CA THR A 153 -13.65 -25.40 12.37
C THR A 153 -13.79 -25.23 13.89
N ASN A 154 -12.67 -25.05 14.60
CA ASN A 154 -12.64 -24.79 16.04
C ASN A 154 -13.38 -23.48 16.40
N MET A 155 -13.83 -23.36 17.66
CA MET A 155 -14.60 -22.18 18.10
C MET A 155 -13.75 -20.91 18.23
N ASN A 156 -12.42 -21.02 18.24
CA ASN A 156 -11.51 -19.88 18.34
C ASN A 156 -11.14 -19.28 16.96
N ASN A 157 -11.68 -19.83 15.87
CA ASN A 157 -11.40 -19.33 14.52
C ASN A 157 -12.07 -17.97 14.29
N VAL A 158 -11.28 -16.90 14.21
CA VAL A 158 -11.77 -15.53 13.97
C VAL A 158 -12.47 -15.37 12.61
N LEU A 159 -12.23 -16.26 11.66
CA LEU A 159 -12.86 -16.29 10.33
C LEU A 159 -14.03 -17.27 10.22
N ILE A 160 -14.31 -18.11 11.22
CA ILE A 160 -15.43 -19.06 11.20
C ILE A 160 -16.29 -18.87 12.43
N GLN A 161 -17.52 -18.39 12.25
CA GLN A 161 -18.45 -18.09 13.34
C GLN A 161 -19.85 -18.57 12.99
N GLU A 162 -20.69 -18.75 14.01
CA GLU A 162 -22.11 -19.08 13.84
C GLU A 162 -22.88 -17.93 13.22
N ASN A 163 -22.56 -16.69 13.63
CA ASN A 163 -23.27 -15.49 13.19
C ASN A 163 -22.29 -14.45 12.66
N TRP A 164 -22.52 -14.02 11.41
CA TRP A 164 -21.85 -12.86 10.82
C TRP A 164 -22.89 -11.91 10.24
N GLU A 165 -22.81 -10.64 10.61
CA GLU A 165 -23.54 -9.53 9.96
C GLU A 165 -22.77 -9.03 8.73
N ILE A 166 -22.48 -9.93 7.79
CA ILE A 166 -21.90 -9.61 6.47
C ILE A 166 -22.66 -10.39 5.39
N ASP A 167 -22.59 -9.88 4.16
CA ASP A 167 -23.30 -10.48 3.03
C ASP A 167 -22.76 -11.87 2.69
N THR A 168 -23.65 -12.76 2.24
CA THR A 168 -23.28 -14.06 1.68
C THR A 168 -22.66 -13.85 0.30
N TYR A 169 -21.76 -14.76 -0.11
CA TYR A 169 -21.21 -14.75 -1.46
C TYR A 169 -22.32 -14.67 -2.52
N ARG A 170 -22.13 -13.76 -3.48
CA ARG A 170 -23.16 -13.24 -4.39
C ARG A 170 -23.49 -14.14 -5.58
N TYR A 171 -22.72 -15.19 -5.81
CA TYR A 171 -22.95 -16.16 -6.88
C TYR A 171 -23.31 -17.51 -6.27
N GLU A 172 -24.46 -18.05 -6.67
CA GLU A 172 -24.91 -19.35 -6.18
C GLU A 172 -24.01 -20.48 -6.70
N PRO A 173 -23.71 -21.50 -5.88
CA PRO A 173 -22.94 -22.64 -6.33
C PRO A 173 -23.76 -23.47 -7.33
N GLU A 174 -23.14 -23.88 -8.44
CA GLU A 174 -23.79 -24.59 -9.56
C GLU A 174 -24.52 -25.91 -9.21
N SER A 175 -24.32 -26.51 -8.02
CA SER A 175 -25.27 -27.53 -7.53
C SER A 175 -25.29 -27.73 -6.01
N GLU A 176 -26.51 -28.03 -5.62
CA GLU A 176 -27.17 -28.25 -4.32
C GLU A 176 -26.41 -29.08 -3.29
N SER A 177 -26.67 -28.73 -2.03
CA SER A 177 -26.57 -29.54 -0.81
C SER A 177 -26.20 -31.03 -1.01
N LEU A 178 -25.33 -31.54 -0.13
CA LEU A 178 -25.06 -32.99 -0.07
C LEU A 178 -26.27 -33.78 0.50
N GLU A 179 -27.34 -33.09 0.90
CA GLU A 179 -28.56 -33.66 1.46
C GLU A 179 -29.23 -34.66 0.51
N GLY A 180 -29.68 -35.78 1.08
CA GLY A 180 -30.45 -36.80 0.37
C GLY A 180 -29.67 -37.55 -0.73
N LYS A 181 -28.38 -37.23 -0.93
CA LYS A 181 -27.52 -37.88 -1.90
C LYS A 181 -26.86 -39.11 -1.28
N LEU A 182 -26.91 -40.22 -2.01
CA LEU A 182 -26.16 -41.42 -1.69
C LEU A 182 -24.74 -41.28 -2.25
N PHE A 183 -23.74 -41.36 -1.40
CA PHE A 183 -22.33 -41.29 -1.81
C PHE A 183 -21.68 -42.66 -1.73
N ASP A 184 -20.76 -42.92 -2.66
CA ASP A 184 -19.95 -44.13 -2.61
C ASP A 184 -18.92 -44.08 -1.46
N GLU A 185 -18.42 -45.26 -1.08
CA GLU A 185 -17.45 -45.39 0.00
C GLU A 185 -16.13 -44.67 -0.32
N ALA A 186 -15.73 -44.57 -1.59
CA ALA A 186 -14.47 -43.95 -1.99
C ALA A 186 -14.45 -42.44 -1.72
N LEU A 187 -15.54 -41.75 -2.06
CA LEU A 187 -15.71 -40.32 -1.81
C LEU A 187 -15.86 -40.02 -0.32
N LEU A 188 -16.57 -40.86 0.44
CA LEU A 188 -16.66 -40.72 1.90
C LEU A 188 -15.29 -40.90 2.56
N ARG A 189 -14.47 -41.85 2.11
CA ARG A 189 -13.07 -41.99 2.56
C ARG A 189 -12.23 -40.75 2.21
N GLN A 190 -12.47 -40.11 1.06
CA GLN A 190 -11.82 -38.85 0.71
C GLN A 190 -12.23 -37.71 1.66
N PHE A 191 -13.51 -37.56 1.98
CA PHE A 191 -14.01 -36.56 2.91
C PHE A 191 -13.40 -36.70 4.31
N ILE A 192 -13.31 -37.94 4.81
CA ILE A 192 -12.66 -38.23 6.09
C ILE A 192 -11.19 -37.80 6.06
N ARG A 193 -10.45 -38.15 5.00
CA ARG A 193 -9.04 -37.74 4.85
C ARG A 193 -8.88 -36.22 4.82
N GLN A 194 -9.75 -35.52 4.09
CA GLN A 194 -9.72 -34.05 3.99
C GLN A 194 -10.03 -33.34 5.31
N SER A 195 -10.83 -33.97 6.19
CA SER A 195 -11.12 -33.40 7.52
C SER A 195 -9.87 -33.21 8.41
N GLY A 196 -8.76 -33.87 8.07
CA GLY A 196 -7.51 -33.80 8.82
C GLY A 196 -7.56 -34.44 10.20
N ARG A 197 -8.66 -35.11 10.59
CA ARG A 197 -8.70 -35.89 11.82
C ARG A 197 -7.83 -37.14 11.64
N GLU A 198 -6.71 -37.16 12.35
CA GLU A 198 -5.86 -38.35 12.44
C GLU A 198 -6.62 -39.48 13.14
N PHE A 199 -6.59 -40.67 12.55
CA PHE A 199 -7.07 -41.91 13.19
C PHE A 199 -5.98 -42.53 14.12
N GLU A 200 -4.89 -41.80 14.39
CA GLU A 200 -3.73 -42.30 15.12
C GLU A 200 -3.22 -41.32 16.18
N ARG A 201 -3.04 -41.81 17.41
CA ARG A 201 -1.96 -41.37 18.29
C ARG A 201 -1.54 -42.53 19.21
N GLY A 202 -0.37 -43.10 18.95
CA GLY A 202 0.38 -43.92 19.91
C GLY A 202 0.00 -45.41 19.98
N GLY A 203 0.50 -46.21 19.05
CA GLY A 203 0.57 -47.69 19.19
C GLY A 203 -0.70 -48.49 18.88
N ASN A 204 -1.84 -47.84 18.73
CA ASN A 204 -3.11 -48.44 18.30
C ASN A 204 -3.67 -47.66 17.09
N GLU A 205 -3.62 -48.25 15.89
CA GLU A 205 -4.09 -47.62 14.64
C GLU A 205 -5.59 -47.89 14.48
N LYS A 206 -6.44 -46.86 14.39
CA LYS A 206 -7.87 -47.07 14.14
C LYS A 206 -8.12 -47.20 12.64
N ILE A 207 -8.67 -48.33 12.22
CA ILE A 207 -8.91 -48.68 10.81
C ILE A 207 -10.40 -48.62 10.51
N ILE A 208 -10.76 -47.99 9.39
CA ILE A 208 -12.14 -48.00 8.87
C ILE A 208 -12.36 -49.30 8.11
N SER A 209 -13.10 -50.23 8.72
CA SER A 209 -13.41 -51.53 8.13
C SER A 209 -14.52 -51.43 7.08
N LYS A 210 -15.52 -50.58 7.30
CA LYS A 210 -16.63 -50.35 6.37
C LYS A 210 -17.21 -48.95 6.57
N ILE A 211 -17.63 -48.31 5.49
CA ILE A 211 -18.50 -47.13 5.54
C ILE A 211 -19.88 -47.56 5.08
N GLU A 212 -20.89 -47.35 5.91
CA GLU A 212 -22.26 -47.68 5.51
C GLU A 212 -22.81 -46.60 4.57
N PRO A 213 -23.44 -46.98 3.43
CA PRO A 213 -24.19 -46.02 2.63
C PRO A 213 -25.21 -45.32 3.53
N THR A 214 -24.98 -44.05 3.81
CA THR A 214 -25.79 -43.26 4.74
C THR A 214 -26.30 -42.04 3.98
N GLU A 215 -27.62 -41.84 3.99
CA GLU A 215 -28.20 -40.57 3.55
C GLU A 215 -27.75 -39.46 4.49
N LEU A 216 -27.11 -38.43 3.94
CA LEU A 216 -26.72 -37.27 4.72
C LEU A 216 -27.98 -36.47 5.07
N LYS A 217 -28.37 -36.55 6.35
CA LYS A 217 -29.44 -35.73 6.93
C LYS A 217 -28.88 -34.37 7.30
N ASP A 218 -29.75 -33.36 7.25
CA ASP A 218 -29.38 -31.95 7.40
C ASP A 218 -28.46 -31.71 8.60
N GLY A 219 -27.44 -30.89 8.36
CA GLY A 219 -26.65 -30.32 9.41
C GLY A 219 -27.47 -29.23 10.07
N GLN A 220 -28.17 -29.55 11.16
CA GLN A 220 -28.95 -28.61 12.00
C GLN A 220 -28.17 -27.35 12.45
N TYR A 221 -26.88 -27.26 12.12
CA TYR A 221 -25.96 -26.26 12.59
C TYR A 221 -25.07 -25.80 11.44
N VAL A 222 -25.29 -24.57 10.99
CA VAL A 222 -24.54 -23.90 9.93
C VAL A 222 -23.53 -22.96 10.58
N LYS A 223 -22.25 -23.11 10.24
CA LYS A 223 -21.25 -22.07 10.49
C LYS A 223 -21.01 -21.30 9.20
N TYR A 224 -20.43 -20.12 9.32
CA TYR A 224 -20.06 -19.30 8.19
C TYR A 224 -18.57 -19.02 8.21
N ALA A 225 -17.90 -19.26 7.09
CA ALA A 225 -16.54 -18.81 6.88
C ALA A 225 -16.54 -17.44 6.19
N LYS A 226 -15.79 -16.50 6.74
CA LYS A 226 -15.50 -15.20 6.14
C LYS A 226 -14.43 -15.35 5.07
N CYS A 227 -14.67 -14.75 3.92
CA CYS A 227 -13.69 -14.54 2.87
C CYS A 227 -13.41 -13.04 2.72
N ILE A 228 -12.20 -12.71 2.31
CA ILE A 228 -11.74 -11.34 2.10
C ILE A 228 -11.35 -11.21 0.64
N GLU A 229 -11.99 -10.28 -0.06
CA GLU A 229 -11.77 -9.98 -1.47
C GLU A 229 -11.05 -8.63 -1.59
N TYR A 230 -9.93 -8.61 -2.29
CA TYR A 230 -9.22 -7.40 -2.66
C TYR A 230 -9.37 -7.17 -4.15
N GLN A 231 -9.93 -6.03 -4.52
CA GLN A 231 -9.95 -5.57 -5.90
C GLN A 231 -8.68 -4.77 -6.16
N LEU A 232 -7.85 -5.28 -7.07
CA LEU A 232 -6.53 -4.75 -7.36
C LEU A 232 -6.49 -4.19 -8.77
N TYR A 233 -5.76 -3.10 -8.94
CA TYR A 233 -5.41 -2.53 -10.22
C TYR A 233 -3.93 -2.76 -10.51
N ASP A 234 -3.64 -3.48 -11.60
CA ASP A 234 -2.31 -3.60 -12.16
C ASP A 234 -2.01 -2.38 -13.05
N MET A 235 -1.19 -1.47 -12.52
CA MET A 235 -0.81 -0.25 -13.25
C MET A 235 0.04 -0.53 -14.49
N LEU A 236 0.74 -1.68 -14.54
CA LEU A 236 1.56 -2.04 -15.70
C LEU A 236 0.67 -2.60 -16.80
N ASP A 237 -0.16 -3.56 -16.46
CA ASP A 237 -0.98 -4.28 -17.44
C ASP A 237 -2.28 -3.58 -17.80
N ASP A 238 -2.67 -2.55 -17.04
CA ASP A 238 -3.94 -1.84 -17.15
C ASP A 238 -5.14 -2.79 -16.95
N LYS A 239 -5.05 -3.59 -15.90
CA LYS A 239 -6.04 -4.63 -15.59
C LYS A 239 -6.54 -4.49 -14.16
N VAL A 240 -7.83 -4.66 -13.98
CA VAL A 240 -8.44 -4.82 -12.66
C VAL A 240 -8.70 -6.30 -12.43
N TYR A 241 -8.37 -6.82 -11.25
CA TYR A 241 -8.63 -8.20 -10.89
C TYR A 241 -8.80 -8.36 -9.37
N ALA A 242 -9.47 -9.43 -8.95
CA ALA A 242 -9.68 -9.82 -7.58
C ALA A 242 -8.59 -10.77 -7.08
N ARG A 243 -8.25 -10.64 -5.80
CA ARG A 243 -7.55 -11.66 -5.00
C ARG A 243 -8.43 -12.02 -3.82
N VAL A 244 -8.64 -13.31 -3.58
CA VAL A 244 -9.60 -13.79 -2.58
C VAL A 244 -8.93 -14.69 -1.56
N TRP A 245 -8.95 -14.27 -0.30
CA TRP A 245 -8.57 -15.11 0.82
C TRP A 245 -9.79 -15.90 1.32
N ASN A 246 -9.73 -17.22 1.21
CA ASN A 246 -10.80 -18.12 1.66
C ASN A 246 -10.57 -18.50 3.13
N GLY A 247 -11.38 -17.97 4.04
CA GLY A 247 -11.24 -18.25 5.47
C GLY A 247 -11.59 -19.69 5.88
N ALA A 248 -12.39 -20.42 5.09
CA ALA A 248 -12.67 -21.83 5.35
C ALA A 248 -11.41 -22.67 5.10
N LEU A 249 -10.73 -22.42 3.98
CA LEU A 249 -9.57 -23.18 3.56
C LEU A 249 -8.24 -22.56 4.01
N GLY A 250 -8.24 -21.35 4.56
CA GLY A 250 -7.04 -20.63 5.01
C GLY A 250 -5.97 -20.48 3.94
N ARG A 251 -6.38 -20.20 2.69
CA ARG A 251 -5.51 -20.01 1.53
C ARG A 251 -6.13 -19.02 0.53
N TRP A 252 -5.31 -18.49 -0.37
CA TRP A 252 -5.81 -17.80 -1.56
C TRP A 252 -6.54 -18.80 -2.47
N ASP A 253 -7.72 -18.44 -2.98
CA ASP A 253 -8.59 -19.35 -3.73
C ASP A 253 -8.82 -18.84 -5.16
N GLU A 254 -8.04 -19.40 -6.09
CA GLU A 254 -8.05 -19.03 -7.50
C GLU A 254 -9.41 -19.22 -8.17
N ARG A 255 -10.27 -20.11 -7.66
CA ARG A 255 -11.59 -20.38 -8.28
C ARG A 255 -12.53 -19.21 -8.08
N PHE A 256 -12.59 -18.68 -6.85
CA PHE A 256 -13.33 -17.45 -6.57
C PHE A 256 -12.74 -16.27 -7.33
N GLU A 257 -11.41 -16.18 -7.39
CA GLU A 257 -10.74 -15.14 -8.18
C GLU A 257 -11.15 -15.21 -9.66
N GLU A 258 -11.11 -16.39 -10.30
CA GLU A 258 -11.50 -16.59 -11.70
C GLU A 258 -12.98 -16.27 -11.96
N GLU A 259 -13.89 -16.75 -11.10
CA GLU A 259 -15.33 -16.51 -11.23
C GLU A 259 -15.66 -15.01 -11.13
N ILE A 260 -15.17 -14.35 -10.08
CA ILE A 260 -15.36 -12.92 -9.87
C ILE A 260 -14.75 -12.11 -11.01
N ASN A 261 -13.52 -12.43 -11.41
CA ASN A 261 -12.84 -11.72 -12.49
C ASN A 261 -13.59 -11.85 -13.81
N LYS A 262 -14.12 -13.04 -14.12
CA LYS A 262 -14.91 -13.28 -15.34
C LYS A 262 -16.20 -12.47 -15.36
N LEU A 263 -16.84 -12.27 -14.21
CA LEU A 263 -18.17 -11.65 -14.12
C LEU A 263 -18.11 -10.13 -13.90
N GLU A 264 -17.10 -9.62 -13.21
CA GLU A 264 -17.10 -8.24 -12.71
C GLU A 264 -15.89 -7.39 -13.14
N SER A 265 -14.76 -7.98 -13.53
CA SER A 265 -13.53 -7.20 -13.75
C SER A 265 -13.68 -6.10 -14.81
N GLU A 266 -14.45 -6.37 -15.88
CA GLU A 266 -14.74 -5.39 -16.92
C GLU A 266 -15.60 -4.24 -16.39
N GLN A 267 -16.62 -4.55 -15.59
CA GLN A 267 -17.49 -3.55 -14.97
C GLN A 267 -16.69 -2.68 -14.00
N TRP A 268 -15.82 -3.28 -13.19
CA TRP A 268 -14.94 -2.56 -12.29
C TRP A 268 -13.97 -1.65 -13.04
N LYS A 269 -13.42 -2.08 -14.17
CA LYS A 269 -12.54 -1.23 -14.97
C LYS A 269 -13.25 0.05 -15.41
N VAL A 270 -14.52 -0.05 -15.82
CA VAL A 270 -15.34 1.12 -16.18
C VAL A 270 -15.73 1.94 -14.95
N GLN A 271 -16.15 1.29 -13.87
CA GLN A 271 -16.56 1.94 -12.62
C GLN A 271 -15.42 2.76 -12.01
N TYR A 272 -14.21 2.20 -12.00
CA TYR A 272 -13.03 2.81 -11.41
C TYR A 272 -12.21 3.63 -12.40
N ASP A 273 -12.62 3.77 -13.67
CA ASP A 273 -11.82 4.42 -14.72
C ASP A 273 -11.41 5.84 -14.32
N GLU A 274 -12.35 6.65 -13.82
CA GLU A 274 -12.03 8.01 -13.34
C GLU A 274 -11.06 7.99 -12.15
N ALA A 275 -11.24 7.08 -11.20
CA ALA A 275 -10.35 6.96 -10.04
C ALA A 275 -8.95 6.48 -10.44
N ILE A 276 -8.87 5.58 -11.42
CA ILE A 276 -7.64 5.08 -12.03
C ILE A 276 -6.93 6.22 -12.78
N ILE A 277 -7.63 6.98 -13.62
CA ILE A 277 -7.08 8.12 -14.37
C ILE A 277 -6.58 9.20 -13.42
N GLN A 278 -7.33 9.52 -12.37
CA GLN A 278 -6.93 10.51 -11.38
C GLN A 278 -5.66 10.08 -10.61
N ASN A 279 -5.52 8.78 -10.33
CA ASN A 279 -4.35 8.21 -9.64
C ASN A 279 -3.19 7.87 -10.59
N PHE A 280 -3.44 7.76 -11.90
CA PHE A 280 -2.44 7.44 -12.92
C PHE A 280 -2.73 8.20 -14.23
N PRO A 281 -2.53 9.54 -14.23
CA PRO A 281 -2.91 10.42 -15.33
C PRO A 281 -2.14 10.13 -16.62
N GLU A 282 -2.67 10.58 -17.76
CA GLU A 282 -2.12 10.35 -19.11
C GLU A 282 -0.61 10.55 -19.22
N ARG A 283 -0.04 11.51 -18.49
CA ARG A 283 1.41 11.76 -18.43
C ARG A 283 2.25 10.56 -17.95
N TYR A 284 1.63 9.53 -17.38
CA TYR A 284 2.27 8.28 -16.99
C TYR A 284 2.10 7.15 -18.01
N GLU A 285 1.28 7.31 -19.06
CA GLU A 285 1.06 6.26 -20.06
C GLU A 285 2.36 5.80 -20.73
N TYR A 286 3.30 6.72 -20.93
CA TYR A 286 4.58 6.36 -21.53
C TYR A 286 5.41 5.45 -20.62
N LEU A 287 5.27 5.55 -19.29
CA LEU A 287 5.91 4.63 -18.36
C LEU A 287 5.37 3.21 -18.53
N ARG A 288 4.06 3.05 -18.74
CA ARG A 288 3.46 1.73 -19.05
C ARG A 288 4.04 1.15 -20.33
N LYS A 289 4.11 1.96 -21.39
CA LYS A 289 4.70 1.57 -22.67
C LYS A 289 6.18 1.19 -22.52
N MET A 290 6.94 1.96 -21.74
CA MET A 290 8.36 1.71 -21.46
C MET A 290 8.60 0.42 -20.66
N TRP A 291 7.68 0.03 -19.79
CA TRP A 291 7.77 -1.23 -19.02
C TRP A 291 7.41 -2.47 -19.82
N LYS A 292 6.38 -2.39 -20.67
CA LYS A 292 5.97 -3.53 -21.53
C LYS A 292 7.04 -3.88 -22.58
N ALA A 293 7.98 -2.98 -22.84
CA ALA A 293 9.07 -3.23 -23.78
C ALA A 293 10.03 -4.34 -23.28
N PRO A 294 10.32 -5.37 -24.08
CA PRO A 294 11.15 -6.50 -23.67
C PRO A 294 12.60 -6.06 -23.41
N ASN A 295 12.92 -5.98 -22.12
CA ASN A 295 14.25 -6.08 -21.52
C ASN A 295 15.27 -4.94 -21.76
N LYS A 296 15.62 -4.20 -20.70
CA LYS A 296 17.02 -3.81 -20.41
C LYS A 296 17.24 -3.77 -18.89
N LYS A 297 18.24 -4.52 -18.44
CA LYS A 297 18.79 -4.55 -17.08
C LYS A 297 18.89 -3.12 -16.49
N GLY A 298 18.37 -2.92 -15.28
CA GLY A 298 18.48 -1.66 -14.51
C GLY A 298 17.18 -0.88 -14.26
N LYS A 299 16.05 -1.26 -14.89
CA LYS A 299 14.79 -0.49 -14.89
C LYS A 299 13.85 -0.67 -13.68
N LYS A 300 14.30 -1.29 -12.58
CA LYS A 300 13.41 -1.72 -11.49
C LYS A 300 12.93 -0.60 -10.54
N ASN A 301 13.50 0.60 -10.58
CA ASN A 301 13.33 1.62 -9.51
C ASN A 301 12.71 2.95 -10.00
N VAL A 302 11.94 2.93 -11.08
CA VAL A 302 11.33 4.17 -11.60
C VAL A 302 10.02 4.50 -10.89
N LEU A 303 9.34 3.49 -10.34
CA LEU A 303 8.08 3.62 -9.62
C LEU A 303 8.06 2.72 -8.39
N HIS A 304 7.61 3.29 -7.29
CA HIS A 304 7.45 2.63 -6.00
C HIS A 304 6.07 2.95 -5.44
N ILE A 305 5.27 1.95 -5.05
CA ILE A 305 4.05 2.23 -4.27
C ILE A 305 4.38 2.23 -2.78
N LEU A 306 4.09 3.35 -2.14
CA LEU A 306 4.11 3.57 -0.71
C LEU A 306 2.73 3.27 -0.13
N ARG A 307 2.69 2.64 1.05
CA ARG A 307 1.46 2.27 1.77
C ARG A 307 1.62 2.53 3.26
N GLY A 308 0.49 2.74 3.95
CA GLY A 308 0.45 2.88 5.41
C GLY A 308 1.47 3.90 5.93
N LYS A 309 2.31 3.47 6.88
CA LYS A 309 3.32 4.33 7.51
C LYS A 309 4.34 4.91 6.53
N ASP A 310 4.69 4.17 5.47
CA ASP A 310 5.70 4.62 4.50
C ASP A 310 5.26 5.89 3.76
N ILE A 311 3.95 6.09 3.57
CA ILE A 311 3.40 7.31 2.98
C ILE A 311 3.71 8.51 3.90
N ARG A 312 3.42 8.36 5.20
CA ARG A 312 3.63 9.41 6.21
C ARG A 312 5.11 9.75 6.34
N ASP A 313 5.96 8.74 6.43
CA ASP A 313 7.41 8.91 6.56
C ASP A 313 7.97 9.60 5.30
N LYS A 314 7.54 9.18 4.10
CA LYS A 314 7.98 9.83 2.87
C LYS A 314 7.49 11.27 2.76
N PHE A 315 6.26 11.56 3.17
CA PHE A 315 5.73 12.92 3.23
C PHE A 315 6.59 13.81 4.14
N LEU A 316 6.90 13.36 5.36
CA LEU A 316 7.72 14.13 6.28
C LEU A 316 9.16 14.32 5.76
N ASN A 317 9.72 13.28 5.13
CA ASN A 317 11.05 13.33 4.54
C ASN A 317 11.12 14.30 3.36
N SER A 318 10.03 14.51 2.61
CA SER A 318 9.99 15.45 1.47
C SER A 318 10.44 16.87 1.83
N PHE A 319 10.10 17.37 3.02
CA PHE A 319 10.54 18.68 3.51
C PHE A 319 12.06 18.76 3.70
N THR A 320 12.67 17.65 4.14
CA THR A 320 14.12 17.57 4.34
C THR A 320 14.86 17.35 3.01
N GLU A 321 14.29 16.53 2.13
CA GLU A 321 14.88 16.14 0.85
C GLU A 321 14.82 17.25 -0.21
N THR A 322 13.84 18.15 -0.12
CA THR A 322 13.73 19.33 -1.00
C THR A 322 14.94 20.22 -0.83
N LYS A 323 15.53 20.69 -1.94
CA LYS A 323 16.66 21.62 -1.97
C LYS A 323 16.23 23.02 -2.35
N ARG A 324 15.28 23.19 -3.28
CA ARG A 324 14.86 24.51 -3.77
C ARG A 324 13.36 24.70 -3.70
N LYS A 325 12.58 23.81 -4.30
CA LYS A 325 11.14 23.98 -4.49
C LYS A 325 10.39 22.67 -4.33
N MET A 326 9.27 22.76 -3.63
CA MET A 326 8.29 21.68 -3.55
C MET A 326 6.93 22.19 -4.04
N LEU A 327 6.28 21.42 -4.91
CA LEU A 327 4.91 21.66 -5.35
C LEU A 327 4.01 20.64 -4.65
N MET A 328 2.89 21.09 -4.10
CA MET A 328 1.94 20.23 -3.40
C MET A 328 0.52 20.54 -3.88
N VAL A 329 -0.16 19.53 -4.38
CA VAL A 329 -1.57 19.58 -4.77
C VAL A 329 -2.33 18.74 -3.76
N SER A 330 -3.27 19.34 -3.04
CA SER A 330 -4.13 18.65 -2.08
C SER A 330 -5.53 19.24 -2.17
N PRO A 331 -6.57 18.44 -2.46
CA PRO A 331 -7.94 18.95 -2.63
C PRO A 331 -8.42 19.79 -1.45
N TRP A 332 -8.03 19.39 -0.23
CA TRP A 332 -8.39 20.08 1.01
C TRP A 332 -7.15 20.42 1.84
N ILE A 333 -7.30 21.44 2.68
CA ILE A 333 -6.33 21.89 3.69
C ILE A 333 -7.08 22.03 5.00
N SER A 334 -6.61 21.36 6.07
CA SER A 334 -7.25 21.37 7.38
C SER A 334 -6.27 21.72 8.49
N SER A 335 -6.71 22.50 9.47
CA SER A 335 -5.96 22.80 10.70
C SER A 335 -5.66 21.55 11.54
N HIS A 336 -6.40 20.47 11.32
CA HIS A 336 -6.12 19.17 11.94
C HIS A 336 -4.79 18.60 11.46
N VAL A 337 -4.40 18.80 10.21
CA VAL A 337 -3.12 18.30 9.66
C VAL A 337 -2.07 19.41 9.65
N VAL A 338 -2.45 20.61 9.22
CA VAL A 338 -1.61 21.80 9.25
C VAL A 338 -1.68 22.42 10.64
N ASP A 339 -1.22 21.65 11.62
CA ASP A 339 -1.17 22.05 13.01
C ASP A 339 0.08 22.89 13.33
N ARG A 340 0.28 23.16 14.62
CA ARG A 340 1.45 23.92 15.08
C ARG A 340 2.77 23.24 14.72
N GLU A 341 2.87 21.91 14.79
CA GLU A 341 4.10 21.19 14.46
C GLU A 341 4.41 21.34 12.96
N MET A 342 3.39 21.17 12.12
CA MET A 342 3.51 21.35 10.68
C MET A 342 3.91 22.78 10.32
N LEU A 343 3.31 23.80 10.93
CA LEU A 343 3.69 25.20 10.71
C LEU A 343 5.15 25.47 11.09
N VAL A 344 5.64 24.94 12.22
CA VAL A 344 7.06 25.04 12.61
C VAL A 344 7.97 24.36 11.59
N ARG A 345 7.55 23.21 11.06
CA ARG A 345 8.27 22.49 10.00
C ARG A 345 8.37 23.33 8.72
N LEU A 346 7.27 23.95 8.30
CA LEU A 346 7.23 24.85 7.14
C LEU A 346 8.08 26.11 7.34
N GLN A 347 8.11 26.67 8.54
CA GLN A 347 8.99 27.80 8.88
C GLN A 347 10.48 27.40 8.80
N ASN A 348 10.84 26.21 9.29
CA ASN A 348 12.21 25.71 9.19
C ASN A 348 12.60 25.39 7.74
N PHE A 349 11.66 24.89 6.94
CA PHE A 349 11.81 24.71 5.50
C PHE A 349 12.11 26.05 4.80
N ALA A 350 11.33 27.09 5.09
CA ALA A 350 11.52 28.43 4.51
C ALA A 350 12.83 29.12 4.95
N LYS A 351 13.28 28.91 6.19
CA LYS A 351 14.58 29.41 6.68
C LYS A 351 15.78 28.89 5.89
N GLN A 352 15.64 27.72 5.26
CA GLN A 352 16.64 27.15 4.37
C GLN A 352 16.54 27.67 2.93
N ASN A 353 15.79 28.77 2.71
CA ASN A 353 15.55 29.40 1.42
C ASN A 353 14.84 28.48 0.41
N LYS A 354 14.04 27.54 0.90
CA LYS A 354 13.22 26.64 0.09
C LYS A 354 11.81 27.22 -0.05
N THR A 355 11.21 27.03 -1.23
CA THR A 355 9.89 27.56 -1.56
C THR A 355 8.88 26.42 -1.66
N LEU A 356 7.68 26.65 -1.12
CA LEU A 356 6.58 25.70 -1.18
C LEU A 356 5.41 26.32 -1.94
N TYR A 357 4.87 25.57 -2.89
CA TYR A 357 3.64 25.90 -3.58
C TYR A 357 2.57 24.91 -3.17
N ILE A 358 1.43 25.40 -2.71
CA ILE A 358 0.28 24.60 -2.30
C ILE A 358 -0.92 24.99 -3.15
N SER A 359 -1.53 24.02 -3.81
CA SER A 359 -2.82 24.20 -4.47
C SER A 359 -3.92 23.34 -3.83
N TRP A 360 -5.15 23.87 -3.88
CA TRP A 360 -6.32 23.23 -3.30
C TRP A 360 -7.61 23.52 -4.07
N GLY A 361 -8.69 22.81 -3.73
CA GLY A 361 -10.03 22.98 -4.26
C GLY A 361 -10.47 21.84 -5.17
N ILE A 362 -11.54 21.15 -4.78
CA ILE A 362 -12.14 20.05 -5.53
C ILE A 362 -13.35 20.52 -6.35
N ALA A 363 -14.10 21.50 -5.83
CA ALA A 363 -15.30 21.98 -6.49
C ALA A 363 -14.96 22.75 -7.78
N LYS A 364 -15.82 22.62 -8.80
CA LYS A 364 -15.70 23.42 -10.04
C LYS A 364 -15.87 24.91 -9.78
N ASN A 365 -16.71 25.25 -8.81
CA ASN A 365 -16.95 26.61 -8.37
C ASN A 365 -16.61 26.71 -6.88
N ARG A 366 -15.82 27.71 -6.50
CA ARG A 366 -15.38 27.92 -5.12
C ARG A 366 -16.54 28.07 -4.13
N ASN A 367 -17.67 28.61 -4.57
CA ASN A 367 -18.85 28.78 -3.70
C ASN A 367 -19.53 27.45 -3.33
N ASN A 368 -19.22 26.39 -4.08
CA ASN A 368 -19.76 25.04 -3.85
C ASN A 368 -18.73 24.14 -3.15
N GLU A 369 -17.64 24.72 -2.66
CA GLU A 369 -16.62 23.98 -1.93
C GLU A 369 -17.14 23.64 -0.53
N ASP A 370 -17.24 22.34 -0.28
CA ASP A 370 -17.77 21.76 0.95
C ASP A 370 -16.77 21.86 2.12
N ARG A 371 -15.47 22.01 1.82
CA ARG A 371 -14.40 22.08 2.84
C ARG A 371 -13.44 23.23 2.56
N LEU A 372 -13.85 24.42 2.99
CA LEU A 372 -13.00 25.61 2.92
C LEU A 372 -11.97 25.61 4.06
N PRO A 373 -10.67 25.84 3.78
CA PRO A 373 -9.70 26.16 4.82
C PRO A 373 -10.07 27.50 5.48
N SER A 374 -9.80 27.62 6.78
CA SER A 374 -10.06 28.87 7.50
C SER A 374 -9.17 30.00 6.96
N VAL A 375 -9.66 31.24 7.06
CA VAL A 375 -8.92 32.42 6.61
C VAL A 375 -7.62 32.55 7.40
N GLU A 376 -7.66 32.32 8.71
CA GLU A 376 -6.50 32.38 9.59
C GLU A 376 -5.44 31.35 9.18
N LEU A 377 -5.85 30.14 8.79
CA LEU A 377 -4.92 29.12 8.33
C LEU A 377 -4.22 29.52 7.02
N LEU A 378 -4.97 30.09 6.07
CA LEU A 378 -4.40 30.60 4.82
C LEU A 378 -3.44 31.77 5.07
N GLU A 379 -3.78 32.68 5.99
CA GLU A 379 -2.93 33.78 6.41
C GLU A 379 -1.66 33.29 7.11
N GLN A 380 -1.76 32.30 7.99
CA GLN A 380 -0.62 31.67 8.63
C GLN A 380 0.33 31.05 7.60
N LEU A 381 -0.19 30.33 6.61
CA LEU A 381 0.62 29.75 5.54
C LEU A 381 1.29 30.86 4.70
N LYS A 382 0.54 31.85 4.22
CA LYS A 382 1.06 32.97 3.43
C LYS A 382 2.05 33.84 4.21
N GLY A 383 1.91 33.89 5.53
CA GLY A 383 2.79 34.62 6.45
C GLY A 383 4.17 33.98 6.65
N ILE A 384 4.38 32.74 6.19
CA ILE A 384 5.70 32.08 6.26
C ILE A 384 6.65 32.74 5.26
N LYS A 385 7.80 33.19 5.75
CA LYS A 385 8.76 34.03 5.01
C LYS A 385 10.12 33.37 4.88
N HIS A 386 10.81 33.68 3.78
CA HIS A 386 12.25 33.48 3.63
C HIS A 386 13.00 34.41 4.60
N ALA A 387 14.30 34.18 4.76
CA ALA A 387 15.16 35.04 5.58
C ALA A 387 15.20 36.52 5.12
N ASP A 388 14.85 36.79 3.86
CA ASP A 388 14.76 38.13 3.28
C ASP A 388 13.43 38.85 3.59
N GLY A 389 12.53 38.22 4.35
CA GLY A 389 11.24 38.78 4.77
C GLY A 389 10.11 38.63 3.76
N THR A 390 10.35 38.03 2.60
CA THR A 390 9.34 37.81 1.55
C THR A 390 8.69 36.43 1.64
N GLN A 391 7.48 36.28 1.11
CA GLN A 391 6.68 35.05 1.22
C GLN A 391 7.43 33.80 0.71
N ALA A 392 7.32 32.69 1.43
CA ALA A 392 7.94 31.40 1.11
C ALA A 392 6.97 30.31 0.69
N VAL A 393 5.72 30.45 1.13
CA VAL A 393 4.66 29.47 0.87
C VAL A 393 3.57 30.15 0.08
N PHE A 394 3.38 29.75 -1.17
CA PHE A 394 2.35 30.28 -2.07
C PHE A 394 1.16 29.33 -2.09
N VAL A 395 -0.03 29.84 -1.72
CA VAL A 395 -1.24 29.03 -1.64
C VAL A 395 -2.28 29.54 -2.62
N ARG A 396 -2.73 28.70 -3.56
CA ARG A 396 -3.72 29.06 -4.58
C ARG A 396 -4.86 28.06 -4.67
N TRP A 397 -6.07 28.56 -4.93
CA TRP A 397 -7.22 27.72 -5.25
C TRP A 397 -7.22 27.42 -6.76
N PHE A 398 -7.21 26.14 -7.13
CA PHE A 398 -7.29 25.69 -8.51
C PHE A 398 -8.71 25.31 -8.91
N GLY A 399 -9.47 24.70 -8.00
CA GLY A 399 -10.78 24.14 -8.31
C GLY A 399 -10.72 22.96 -9.29
N ASN A 400 -11.76 22.13 -9.27
CA ASN A 400 -11.86 20.95 -10.14
C ASN A 400 -10.59 20.07 -10.09
N GLN A 401 -9.95 19.96 -8.92
CA GLN A 401 -8.77 19.13 -8.69
C GLN A 401 -9.09 18.05 -7.67
N HIS A 402 -9.02 16.79 -8.08
CA HIS A 402 -9.04 15.66 -7.16
C HIS A 402 -7.64 15.06 -6.94
N ASN A 403 -6.64 15.53 -7.69
CA ASN A 403 -5.28 15.02 -7.63
C ASN A 403 -4.62 15.33 -6.29
N LYS A 404 -3.80 14.40 -5.81
CA LYS A 404 -3.03 14.55 -4.58
C LYS A 404 -1.57 14.28 -4.93
N GLU A 405 -0.82 15.35 -5.11
CA GLU A 405 0.50 15.30 -5.73
C GLU A 405 1.54 16.05 -4.90
N ILE A 406 2.76 15.53 -4.86
CA ILE A 406 3.93 16.26 -4.36
C ILE A 406 5.07 16.10 -5.35
N VAL A 407 5.57 17.21 -5.89
CA VAL A 407 6.79 17.22 -6.71
C VAL A 407 7.92 17.83 -5.89
N VAL A 408 9.02 17.10 -5.73
CA VAL A 408 10.21 17.52 -4.98
C VAL A 408 11.34 17.81 -5.96
N ASP A 409 11.60 19.10 -6.19
CA ASP A 409 12.55 19.58 -7.20
C ASP A 409 12.42 18.79 -8.53
N SER A 410 13.56 18.40 -9.12
CA SER A 410 13.62 17.43 -10.23
C SER A 410 13.95 16.01 -9.74
N LYS A 411 13.64 15.69 -8.48
CA LYS A 411 14.11 14.46 -7.81
C LYS A 411 13.09 13.33 -7.87
N TYR A 412 11.85 13.61 -7.46
CA TYR A 412 10.76 12.63 -7.52
C TYR A 412 9.39 13.31 -7.44
N HIS A 413 8.37 12.57 -7.86
CA HIS A 413 6.97 12.93 -7.79
C HIS A 413 6.21 11.87 -6.98
N LEU A 414 5.36 12.29 -6.05
CA LEU A 414 4.41 11.45 -5.32
C LEU A 414 3.00 11.73 -5.83
N LEU A 415 2.25 10.69 -6.17
CA LEU A 415 0.87 10.78 -6.63
C LEU A 415 0.05 9.66 -6.00
N GLY A 416 -1.15 9.95 -5.50
CA GLY A 416 -2.02 8.88 -5.04
C GLY A 416 -3.32 9.36 -4.43
N SER A 417 -3.90 8.50 -3.58
CA SER A 417 -5.18 8.77 -2.92
C SER A 417 -5.04 9.50 -1.57
N PHE A 418 -3.80 9.58 -1.03
CA PHE A 418 -3.52 10.17 0.28
C PHE A 418 -3.67 11.70 0.29
N ASN A 419 -4.56 12.23 1.13
CA ASN A 419 -4.77 13.67 1.27
C ASN A 419 -3.70 14.34 2.15
N TRP A 420 -2.66 14.88 1.51
CA TRP A 420 -1.46 15.45 2.18
C TRP A 420 -1.73 16.48 3.28
N LEU A 421 -2.77 17.30 3.13
CA LEU A 421 -3.06 18.42 4.03
C LEU A 421 -4.39 18.30 4.78
N SER A 422 -5.07 17.16 4.71
CA SER A 422 -6.35 16.95 5.41
C SER A 422 -6.56 15.55 5.99
N TYR A 423 -5.60 14.64 5.83
CA TYR A 423 -5.61 13.33 6.47
C TYR A 423 -4.25 13.00 7.09
N ARG A 424 -4.23 12.57 8.37
CA ARG A 424 -2.98 12.20 9.07
C ARG A 424 -2.57 10.73 8.88
N GLY A 425 -3.48 9.87 8.41
CA GLY A 425 -3.28 8.42 8.44
C GLY A 425 -3.46 7.79 9.82
N GLU A 426 -4.12 8.49 10.75
CA GLU A 426 -4.23 8.10 12.18
C GLU A 426 -5.59 7.48 12.56
N TYR A 427 -6.58 7.50 11.66
CA TYR A 427 -7.92 6.97 11.89
C TYR A 427 -8.45 6.36 10.60
N ASP A 428 -9.13 5.20 10.72
CA ASP A 428 -9.71 4.43 9.61
C ASP A 428 -8.60 3.90 8.68
N ILE A 429 -8.31 2.59 8.66
CA ILE A 429 -7.31 2.00 7.76
C ILE A 429 -7.85 2.09 6.33
N ARG A 430 -7.79 3.28 5.76
CA ARG A 430 -8.09 3.52 4.36
C ARG A 430 -6.95 2.91 3.58
N HIS A 431 -7.27 2.10 2.58
CA HIS A 431 -6.31 1.43 1.71
C HIS A 431 -5.58 2.43 0.78
N GLU A 432 -5.06 3.50 1.36
CA GLU A 432 -4.36 4.58 0.70
C GLU A 432 -3.08 4.06 0.07
N SER A 433 -2.81 4.52 -1.14
CA SER A 433 -1.58 4.21 -1.86
C SER A 433 -1.03 5.47 -2.51
N VAL A 434 0.29 5.58 -2.52
CA VAL A 434 1.00 6.66 -3.19
C VAL A 434 2.06 6.06 -4.09
N VAL A 435 1.97 6.37 -5.37
CA VAL A 435 2.98 6.11 -6.38
C VAL A 435 4.08 7.17 -6.26
N MET A 436 5.31 6.75 -5.98
CA MET A 436 6.52 7.56 -6.06
C MET A 436 7.23 7.29 -7.39
N VAL A 437 7.49 8.33 -8.16
CA VAL A 437 8.16 8.25 -9.46
C VAL A 437 9.42 9.10 -9.51
N ASN A 438 10.49 8.51 -10.04
CA ASN A 438 11.80 9.15 -10.19
C ASN A 438 12.19 9.40 -11.67
N ASP A 439 11.23 9.27 -12.59
CA ASP A 439 11.46 9.56 -14.00
C ASP A 439 11.48 11.07 -14.29
N GLU A 440 12.57 11.54 -14.90
CA GLU A 440 12.78 12.96 -15.24
C GLU A 440 11.68 13.53 -16.14
N LYS A 441 11.16 12.75 -17.09
CA LYS A 441 10.09 13.21 -17.99
C LYS A 441 8.78 13.36 -17.23
N VAL A 442 8.39 12.40 -16.37
CA VAL A 442 7.16 12.53 -15.55
C VAL A 442 7.27 13.76 -14.65
N ILE A 443 8.42 13.94 -14.00
CA ILE A 443 8.65 15.04 -13.07
C ILE A 443 8.56 16.38 -13.80
N THR A 444 9.18 16.49 -14.98
CA THR A 444 9.14 17.70 -15.82
C THR A 444 7.73 18.01 -16.29
N ASP A 445 7.04 17.05 -16.91
CA ASP A 445 5.67 17.22 -17.40
C ASP A 445 4.70 17.62 -16.26
N THR A 446 4.88 17.01 -15.07
CA THR A 446 4.06 17.31 -13.89
C THR A 446 4.37 18.70 -13.34
N THR A 447 5.65 19.08 -13.28
CA THR A 447 6.08 20.42 -12.86
C THR A 447 5.47 21.48 -13.76
N GLU A 448 5.60 21.34 -15.08
CA GLU A 448 5.04 22.27 -16.06
C GLU A 448 3.53 22.39 -15.92
N TYR A 449 2.83 21.26 -15.78
CA TYR A 449 1.39 21.23 -15.58
C TYR A 449 0.93 21.99 -14.33
N ILE A 450 1.57 21.74 -13.18
CA ILE A 450 1.19 22.39 -11.91
C ILE A 450 1.55 23.88 -11.95
N GLU A 451 2.74 24.22 -12.43
CA GLU A 451 3.20 25.61 -12.50
C GLU A 451 2.35 26.44 -13.45
N GLU A 452 1.96 25.93 -14.61
CA GLU A 452 1.07 26.64 -15.54
C GLU A 452 -0.27 27.02 -14.87
N LYS A 453 -0.78 26.18 -13.97
CA LYS A 453 -1.97 26.52 -13.17
C LYS A 453 -1.72 27.60 -12.13
N PHE A 454 -0.56 27.59 -11.46
CA PHE A 454 -0.15 28.69 -10.58
C PHE A 454 -0.04 30.01 -11.37
N ILE A 455 0.59 29.99 -12.54
CA ILE A 455 0.75 31.15 -13.42
C ILE A 455 -0.61 31.69 -13.84
N ARG A 456 -1.55 30.83 -14.27
CA ARG A 456 -2.92 31.25 -14.64
C ARG A 456 -3.67 31.85 -13.46
N ALA A 457 -3.57 31.25 -12.28
CA ALA A 457 -4.25 31.75 -11.09
C ALA A 457 -3.66 33.09 -10.61
N LEU A 458 -2.34 33.27 -10.72
CA LEU A 458 -1.66 34.53 -10.45
C LEU A 458 -2.00 35.60 -11.49
N GLU A 459 -2.00 35.25 -12.78
CA GLU A 459 -2.41 36.13 -13.87
C GLU A 459 -3.83 36.65 -13.68
N LYS A 460 -4.76 35.77 -13.30
CA LYS A 460 -6.14 36.16 -12.99
C LYS A 460 -6.19 37.17 -11.84
N GLU A 461 -5.51 36.87 -10.72
CA GLU A 461 -5.47 37.77 -9.56
C GLU A 461 -4.87 39.14 -9.91
N LEU A 462 -3.79 39.15 -10.70
CA LEU A 462 -3.17 40.38 -11.19
C LEU A 462 -4.09 41.15 -12.15
N ASN A 463 -4.76 40.48 -13.08
CA ASN A 463 -5.69 41.13 -14.00
C ASN A 463 -6.89 41.72 -13.24
N ASP A 464 -7.45 41.02 -12.26
CA ASP A 464 -8.53 41.52 -11.40
C ASP A 464 -8.05 42.78 -10.66
N PHE A 465 -6.83 42.77 -10.12
CA PHE A 465 -6.20 43.94 -9.50
C PHE A 465 -6.05 45.12 -10.48
N LEU A 466 -5.54 44.87 -11.68
CA LEU A 466 -5.33 45.89 -12.72
C LEU A 466 -6.65 46.50 -13.20
N LEU A 467 -7.70 45.68 -13.34
CA LEU A 467 -9.04 46.11 -13.78
C LEU A 467 -9.75 46.95 -12.71
N MET A 468 -9.66 46.55 -11.45
CA MET A 468 -10.42 47.17 -10.36
C MET A 468 -9.81 48.51 -9.88
N ARG A 469 -8.65 48.93 -10.40
CA ARG A 469 -7.92 50.16 -10.03
C ARG A 469 -7.85 50.40 -8.52
N TYR A 470 -7.75 49.32 -7.73
CA TYR A 470 -7.78 49.43 -6.27
C TYR A 470 -6.59 50.25 -5.74
N SER A 471 -6.89 51.28 -4.98
CA SER A 471 -5.90 52.19 -4.37
C SER A 471 -5.20 51.63 -3.13
N ASN A 472 -5.60 50.45 -2.63
CA ASN A 472 -5.29 50.00 -1.26
C ASN A 472 -4.55 48.65 -1.17
N VAL A 473 -3.98 48.12 -2.27
CA VAL A 473 -3.14 46.92 -2.17
C VAL A 473 -1.80 47.30 -1.55
N GLU A 474 -1.42 46.58 -0.48
CA GLU A 474 -0.15 46.78 0.20
C GLU A 474 1.02 46.44 -0.73
N GLU A 475 2.09 47.24 -0.66
CA GLU A 475 3.32 47.03 -1.43
C GLU A 475 3.89 45.62 -1.27
N ILE A 476 3.74 45.03 -0.08
CA ILE A 476 4.22 43.67 0.20
C ILE A 476 3.52 42.63 -0.68
N GLN A 477 2.23 42.82 -1.00
CA GLN A 477 1.48 41.91 -1.86
C GLN A 477 1.97 41.99 -3.31
N MET A 478 2.28 43.21 -3.79
CA MET A 478 2.86 43.43 -5.12
C MET A 478 4.21 42.72 -5.26
N LEU A 479 5.06 42.80 -4.22
CA LEU A 479 6.34 42.09 -4.17
C LEU A 479 6.15 40.57 -4.15
N ASN A 480 5.17 40.07 -3.38
CA ASN A 480 4.88 38.65 -3.31
C ASN A 480 4.42 38.09 -4.66
N TRP A 481 3.58 38.81 -5.41
CA TRP A 481 3.17 38.40 -6.77
C TRP A 481 4.36 38.29 -7.73
N MET A 482 5.23 39.30 -7.75
CA MET A 482 6.42 39.26 -8.61
C MET A 482 7.42 38.18 -8.17
N LYS A 483 7.53 37.94 -6.88
CA LYS A 483 8.34 36.84 -6.35
C LYS A 483 7.83 35.48 -6.79
N GLU A 484 6.53 35.25 -6.64
CA GLU A 484 5.90 34.00 -7.05
C GLU A 484 6.17 33.70 -8.51
N LEU A 485 5.96 34.71 -9.37
CA LEU A 485 6.19 34.65 -10.80
C LEU A 485 7.63 34.26 -11.14
N VAL A 486 8.61 34.86 -10.47
CA VAL A 486 10.04 34.65 -10.74
C VAL A 486 10.53 33.28 -10.29
N LEU A 487 9.96 32.72 -9.23
CA LEU A 487 10.37 31.44 -8.64
C LEU A 487 9.79 30.20 -9.37
N LEU A 488 8.79 30.41 -10.22
CA LEU A 488 8.31 29.39 -11.16
C LEU A 488 9.32 29.24 -12.31
N ASP A 489 9.45 28.05 -12.89
CA ASP A 489 10.42 27.82 -13.97
C ASP A 489 9.72 27.79 -15.34
N SER A 490 8.50 27.25 -15.37
CA SER A 490 7.73 26.95 -16.58
C SER A 490 7.15 28.20 -17.25
N SER A 491 6.74 28.07 -18.52
CA SER A 491 6.03 29.10 -19.28
C SER A 491 6.68 30.49 -19.23
N PHE A 492 8.01 30.57 -19.43
CA PHE A 492 8.80 31.79 -19.30
C PHE A 492 8.18 33.01 -20.02
N GLU A 493 7.82 32.88 -21.29
CA GLU A 493 7.24 33.98 -22.08
C GLU A 493 5.96 34.54 -21.47
N LYS A 494 5.08 33.66 -20.98
CA LYS A 494 3.84 34.07 -20.32
C LYS A 494 4.12 34.80 -19.01
N ARG A 495 5.06 34.28 -18.21
CA ARG A 495 5.50 34.94 -16.97
C ARG A 495 6.08 36.32 -17.27
N LYS A 496 6.93 36.42 -18.29
CA LYS A 496 7.53 37.68 -18.72
C LYS A 496 6.48 38.70 -19.14
N GLN A 497 5.49 38.31 -19.95
CA GLN A 497 4.36 39.16 -20.34
C GLN A 497 3.55 39.68 -19.14
N ILE A 498 3.28 38.82 -18.15
CA ILE A 498 2.58 39.22 -16.92
C ILE A 498 3.41 40.26 -16.14
N SER A 499 4.71 40.02 -16.00
CA SER A 499 5.64 40.96 -15.36
C SER A 499 5.66 42.31 -16.08
N ASP A 500 5.76 42.32 -17.41
CA ASP A 500 5.87 43.55 -18.20
C ASP A 500 4.59 44.40 -18.16
N LYS A 501 3.42 43.74 -18.15
CA LYS A 501 2.12 44.41 -17.90
C LYS A 501 2.11 45.08 -16.52
N PHE A 502 2.59 44.37 -15.50
CA PHE A 502 2.64 44.90 -14.14
C PHE A 502 3.63 46.07 -13.99
N VAL A 503 4.79 45.99 -14.63
CA VAL A 503 5.77 47.10 -14.66
C VAL A 503 5.18 48.34 -15.34
N THR A 504 4.49 48.15 -16.47
CA THR A 504 3.80 49.25 -17.17
C THR A 504 2.80 49.93 -16.25
N PHE A 505 1.97 49.16 -15.55
CA PHE A 505 1.03 49.68 -14.57
C PHE A 505 1.71 50.48 -13.44
N LEU A 506 2.80 49.98 -12.87
CA LEU A 506 3.51 50.70 -11.80
C LEU A 506 4.03 52.05 -12.29
N ARG A 507 4.55 52.11 -13.52
CA ARG A 507 5.04 53.36 -14.14
C ARG A 507 3.91 54.35 -14.40
N GLU A 508 2.81 53.90 -14.99
CA GLU A 508 1.63 54.73 -15.24
C GLU A 508 1.05 55.33 -13.94
N ASN A 509 1.23 54.65 -12.82
CA ASN A 509 0.77 55.08 -11.49
C ASN A 509 1.89 55.68 -10.61
N GLN A 510 3.05 55.99 -11.19
CA GLN A 510 4.19 56.65 -10.51
C GLN A 510 4.69 55.88 -9.26
N LYS A 511 4.61 54.56 -9.26
CA LYS A 511 5.05 53.67 -8.16
C LYS A 511 6.50 53.21 -8.33
N GLU A 512 7.41 54.15 -8.60
CA GLU A 512 8.83 53.85 -8.86
C GLU A 512 9.56 53.20 -7.68
N GLU A 513 9.18 53.53 -6.44
CA GLU A 513 9.76 52.89 -5.25
C GLU A 513 9.44 51.39 -5.19
N VAL A 514 8.22 51.01 -5.56
CA VAL A 514 7.80 49.60 -5.63
C VAL A 514 8.54 48.88 -6.75
N LEU A 515 8.65 49.52 -7.92
CA LEU A 515 9.40 48.99 -9.05
C LEU A 515 10.88 48.76 -8.69
N HIS A 516 11.49 49.68 -7.93
CA HIS A 516 12.85 49.50 -7.41
C HIS A 516 12.99 48.25 -6.54
N LYS A 517 12.05 48.03 -5.61
CA LYS A 517 12.06 46.84 -4.76
C LYS A 517 11.84 45.55 -5.55
N ILE A 518 10.99 45.58 -6.58
CA ILE A 518 10.78 44.46 -7.51
C ILE A 518 12.06 44.17 -8.30
N ALA A 519 12.74 45.19 -8.82
CA ALA A 519 14.00 45.02 -9.53
C ALA A 519 15.08 44.42 -8.61
N CYS A 520 15.17 44.90 -7.37
CA CYS A 520 16.04 44.32 -6.36
C CYS A 520 15.71 42.85 -6.07
N LEU A 521 14.42 42.49 -6.09
CA LEU A 521 13.96 41.12 -5.94
C LEU A 521 14.43 40.25 -7.11
N TRP A 522 14.25 40.72 -8.36
CA TRP A 522 14.76 40.00 -9.54
C TRP A 522 16.26 39.73 -9.44
N ALA A 523 17.04 40.73 -9.02
CA ALA A 523 18.48 40.56 -8.81
C ALA A 523 18.79 39.48 -7.76
N ARG A 524 18.12 39.49 -6.59
CA ARG A 524 18.34 38.53 -5.50
C ARG A 524 18.07 37.09 -5.89
N TYR A 525 17.07 36.87 -6.73
CA TYR A 525 16.64 35.55 -7.20
C TYR A 525 17.23 35.17 -8.57
N ASN A 526 18.22 35.92 -9.07
CA ASN A 526 18.89 35.66 -10.34
C ASN A 526 17.91 35.59 -11.54
N ALA A 527 16.90 36.47 -11.52
CA ALA A 527 15.84 36.54 -12.52
C ALA A 527 16.12 37.62 -13.55
N GLU A 528 17.28 37.52 -14.18
CA GLU A 528 17.82 38.57 -15.03
C GLU A 528 16.90 38.93 -16.20
N ASP A 529 16.31 37.90 -16.82
CA ASP A 529 15.46 38.02 -18.00
C ASP A 529 14.12 38.73 -17.71
N PHE A 530 13.79 38.98 -16.44
CA PHE A 530 12.60 39.74 -16.05
C PHE A 530 12.76 41.26 -16.20
N GLY A 531 13.96 41.77 -16.49
CA GLY A 531 14.18 43.19 -16.76
C GLY A 531 15.22 43.84 -15.86
N VAL A 532 16.11 43.04 -15.25
CA VAL A 532 17.15 43.55 -14.34
C VAL A 532 18.05 44.57 -15.06
N ARG A 533 18.50 44.26 -16.28
CA ARG A 533 19.36 45.15 -17.08
C ARG A 533 18.60 46.37 -17.61
N LEU A 534 17.38 46.17 -18.09
CA LEU A 534 16.51 47.25 -18.56
C LEU A 534 16.26 48.30 -17.47
N TYR A 535 16.01 47.85 -16.23
CA TYR A 535 15.82 48.76 -15.10
C TYR A 535 17.09 49.56 -14.78
N LEU A 536 18.27 48.93 -14.81
CA LEU A 536 19.54 49.66 -14.63
C LEU A 536 19.77 50.70 -15.72
N SER A 537 19.55 50.33 -16.99
CA SER A 537 19.65 51.25 -18.13
C SER A 537 18.74 52.46 -17.93
N GLU A 538 17.52 52.25 -17.44
CA GLU A 538 16.56 53.30 -17.15
C GLU A 538 17.02 54.24 -16.03
N LEU A 539 17.58 53.70 -14.93
CA LEU A 539 18.15 54.53 -13.85
C LEU A 539 19.28 55.43 -14.35
N LEU A 540 20.14 54.90 -15.24
CA LEU A 540 21.24 55.65 -15.82
C LEU A 540 20.74 56.75 -16.77
N LYS A 541 19.73 56.45 -17.61
CA LYS A 541 19.09 57.43 -18.49
C LYS A 541 18.43 58.58 -17.72
N GLN A 542 17.90 58.28 -16.53
CA GLN A 542 17.30 59.27 -15.63
C GLN A 542 18.33 59.96 -14.72
N GLU A 543 19.63 59.74 -14.93
CA GLU A 543 20.74 60.29 -14.14
C GLU A 543 20.67 59.97 -12.62
N LYS A 544 19.96 58.90 -12.23
CA LYS A 544 19.85 58.43 -10.85
C LYS A 544 21.08 57.60 -10.44
N LEU A 545 22.27 58.20 -10.52
CA LEU A 545 23.56 57.50 -10.45
C LEU A 545 23.80 56.79 -9.11
N ASP A 546 23.39 57.36 -7.98
CA ASP A 546 23.60 56.72 -6.67
C ASP A 546 22.75 55.47 -6.50
N LEU A 547 21.48 55.54 -6.93
CA LEU A 547 20.58 54.38 -6.94
C LEU A 547 21.07 53.30 -7.91
N ALA A 548 21.58 53.70 -9.09
CA ALA A 548 22.17 52.79 -10.06
C ALA A 548 23.40 52.06 -9.48
N LYS A 549 24.27 52.75 -8.73
CA LYS A 549 25.44 52.14 -8.05
C LYS A 549 25.03 51.14 -6.97
N GLU A 550 24.03 51.46 -6.17
CA GLU A 550 23.50 50.54 -5.16
C GLU A 550 22.92 49.28 -5.82
N TYR A 551 22.09 49.49 -6.85
CA TYR A 551 21.40 48.42 -7.56
C TYR A 551 22.36 47.49 -8.30
N ILE A 552 23.33 48.02 -9.06
CA ILE A 552 24.34 47.17 -9.72
C ILE A 552 25.18 46.41 -8.69
N SER A 553 25.43 47.02 -7.53
CA SER A 553 26.18 46.34 -6.47
C SER A 553 25.42 45.13 -5.91
N LEU A 554 24.10 45.25 -5.78
CA LEU A 554 23.22 44.12 -5.45
C LEU A 554 23.21 43.07 -6.56
N CYS A 555 23.08 43.49 -7.82
CA CYS A 555 23.07 42.58 -8.97
C CYS A 555 24.35 41.73 -9.03
N LEU A 556 25.53 42.34 -8.95
CA LEU A 556 26.82 41.63 -9.00
C LEU A 556 27.10 40.73 -7.79
N LYS A 557 26.30 40.85 -6.71
CA LYS A 557 26.35 39.93 -5.56
C LYS A 557 25.58 38.63 -5.82
N HIS A 558 24.48 38.70 -6.56
CA HIS A 558 23.54 37.59 -6.72
C HIS A 558 23.53 36.97 -8.13
N ILE A 559 23.83 37.76 -9.17
CA ILE A 559 23.88 37.33 -10.55
C ILE A 559 25.33 36.95 -10.91
N PRO A 560 25.59 35.78 -11.52
CA PRO A 560 26.92 35.34 -11.88
C PRO A 560 27.66 36.35 -12.76
N THR A 561 28.93 36.63 -12.43
CA THR A 561 29.78 37.57 -13.18
C THR A 561 30.23 37.05 -14.55
N SER A 562 29.91 35.79 -14.89
CA SER A 562 30.10 35.24 -16.24
C SER A 562 29.11 35.82 -17.25
N VAL A 563 28.04 36.43 -16.76
CA VAL A 563 27.15 37.25 -17.56
C VAL A 563 27.88 38.55 -17.90
N MET A 564 28.13 38.80 -19.19
CA MET A 564 28.88 39.98 -19.65
C MET A 564 27.96 41.21 -19.71
N TRP A 565 27.72 41.82 -18.55
CA TRP A 565 26.84 43.00 -18.41
C TRP A 565 27.23 44.19 -19.30
N ASP A 566 28.54 44.38 -19.51
CA ASP A 566 29.14 45.41 -20.37
C ASP A 566 28.87 45.19 -21.87
N ARG A 567 28.35 44.03 -22.25
CA ARG A 567 28.05 43.64 -23.62
C ARG A 567 26.55 43.47 -23.87
N SER A 568 25.70 43.82 -22.90
CA SER A 568 24.26 43.72 -23.06
C SER A 568 23.76 44.86 -23.96
N PRO A 569 22.83 44.60 -24.90
CA PRO A 569 22.26 45.63 -25.77
C PRO A 569 21.65 46.80 -24.99
N GLU A 570 21.07 46.51 -23.82
CA GLU A 570 20.41 47.51 -22.97
C GLU A 570 21.38 48.49 -22.32
N LEU A 571 22.65 48.12 -22.18
CA LEU A 571 23.69 48.89 -21.48
C LEU A 571 24.83 49.33 -22.42
N GLN A 572 24.63 49.23 -23.74
CA GLN A 572 25.66 49.52 -24.74
C GLN A 572 26.22 50.95 -24.61
N ASP A 573 25.36 51.92 -24.32
CA ASP A 573 25.74 53.33 -24.14
C ASP A 573 26.48 53.61 -22.82
N TYR A 574 26.50 52.64 -21.89
CA TYR A 574 27.04 52.78 -20.54
C TYR A 574 28.20 51.80 -20.26
N LYS A 575 28.82 51.27 -21.31
CA LYS A 575 29.88 50.25 -21.21
C LYS A 575 31.06 50.67 -20.31
N ASP A 576 31.53 51.90 -20.45
CA ASP A 576 32.68 52.39 -19.68
C ASP A 576 32.33 52.53 -18.19
N TRP A 577 31.14 53.07 -17.89
CA TRP A 577 30.60 53.15 -16.54
C TRP A 577 30.48 51.76 -15.90
N MET A 578 29.95 50.78 -16.63
CA MET A 578 29.83 49.39 -16.18
C MET A 578 31.20 48.76 -15.89
N THR A 579 32.18 48.99 -16.77
CA THR A 579 33.54 48.49 -16.61
C THR A 579 34.18 49.05 -15.34
N GLU A 580 33.99 50.33 -15.06
CA GLU A 580 34.44 50.98 -13.83
C GLU A 580 33.80 50.35 -12.59
N GLN A 581 32.48 50.16 -12.57
CA GLN A 581 31.78 49.56 -11.44
C GLN A 581 32.25 48.12 -11.18
N MET A 582 32.41 47.30 -12.22
CA MET A 582 32.91 45.92 -12.10
C MET A 582 34.34 45.87 -11.56
N ASN A 583 35.21 46.78 -12.00
CA ASN A 583 36.59 46.87 -11.52
C ASN A 583 36.65 47.32 -10.06
N SER A 584 35.83 48.30 -9.66
CA SER A 584 35.76 48.78 -8.28
C SER A 584 35.35 47.67 -7.30
N GLN A 585 34.43 46.79 -7.70
CA GLN A 585 34.02 45.64 -6.90
C GLN A 585 35.08 44.54 -6.82
N LYS A 586 35.82 44.27 -7.92
CA LYS A 586 36.96 43.35 -7.89
C LYS A 586 38.00 43.82 -6.88
N VAL A 587 38.34 45.11 -6.88
CA VAL A 587 39.28 45.71 -5.92
C VAL A 587 38.77 45.58 -4.47
N LYS A 588 37.47 45.77 -4.21
CA LYS A 588 36.86 45.54 -2.89
C LYS A 588 36.95 44.06 -2.45
N LYS A 589 36.64 43.09 -3.32
CA LYS A 589 36.76 41.65 -3.01
C LYS A 589 38.22 41.24 -2.72
N THR A 590 39.20 41.82 -3.41
CA THR A 590 40.63 41.56 -3.17
C THR A 590 41.11 42.16 -1.83
N LYS A 591 40.66 43.36 -1.47
CA LYS A 591 40.96 43.98 -0.17
C LYS A 591 40.37 43.19 1.02
N VAL A 592 39.16 42.66 0.89
CA VAL A 592 38.52 41.83 1.94
C VAL A 592 39.23 40.47 2.12
N LYS A 593 39.76 39.87 1.05
CA LYS A 593 40.60 38.67 1.16
C LYS A 593 41.98 38.95 1.81
N ALA A 594 42.52 40.16 1.65
CA ALA A 594 43.81 40.53 2.22
C ALA A 594 43.76 40.78 3.74
N THR A 595 42.61 41.16 4.30
CA THR A 595 42.43 41.41 5.74
C THR A 595 42.00 40.17 6.54
N GLY A 596 41.76 39.03 5.87
CA GLY A 596 41.27 37.78 6.47
C GLY A 596 42.32 36.70 6.77
N LYS A 597 43.63 36.98 6.73
CA LYS A 597 44.66 36.02 7.20
C LYS A 597 44.97 36.23 8.68
N GLY A 598 44.08 35.71 9.53
CA GLY A 598 44.41 35.38 10.91
C GLY A 598 45.51 34.33 10.96
N LYS A 599 46.47 34.54 11.86
CA LYS A 599 47.67 33.73 12.12
C LYS A 599 47.34 32.23 12.26
N GLY A 600 47.71 31.43 11.26
CA GLY A 600 47.70 29.96 11.34
C GLY A 600 49.05 29.44 11.85
N ARG A 601 49.04 28.74 12.99
CA ARG A 601 50.15 27.99 13.58
C ARG A 601 50.79 27.00 12.59
N PRO A 602 52.07 26.63 12.76
CA PRO A 602 52.75 25.70 11.87
C PRO A 602 52.21 24.26 12.06
N ARG A 603 51.91 23.59 10.94
CA ARG A 603 51.57 22.17 10.87
C ARG A 603 52.79 21.33 11.25
N VAL A 604 52.70 20.61 12.37
CA VAL A 604 53.51 19.43 12.66
C VAL A 604 53.04 18.31 11.74
N LYS A 605 53.97 17.67 11.02
CA LYS A 605 53.73 16.47 10.22
C LYS A 605 53.48 15.28 11.16
N LYS A 606 52.38 14.56 10.94
CA LYS A 606 52.30 13.09 11.02
C LYS A 606 51.16 12.64 10.14
#